data_AF-A0A955ZZ15-F1
#
_entry.id   AF-A0A955ZZ15-F1
#
_cell.length_a   1.000
_cell.length_b   1.000
_cell.length_c   1.000
_cell.angle_alpha   90.00
_cell.angle_beta   90.00
_cell.angle_gamma   90.00
#
_symmetry.space_group_name_H-M   'P 1'
#
loop_
_entity.id
_entity.type
_entity.pdbx_description
1 polymer ?
#
loop_
_entity_poly.entity_id
_entity_poly.type
_entity_poly.pdbx_seq_one_letter_code
_entity_poly.pdbx_strand_id
1 'polypeptide(L)'
;MSASDERGPRDTAPDPSLLVELARMRMPFGRYAGRRLVDLPEPYVVWFRKQGFPRGRLGVLLATLYEIKANGLEDLLAPLREPTDPRYRPDIRRPRSESASAASRSARSRSRRS
;
A
#
# COMPACT_ATOMS: atom_id res chain seq x y z
N MET A 1 23.94 -46.52 8.23
CA MET A 1 24.42 -45.17 8.60
C MET A 1 23.39 -44.17 8.15
N SER A 2 22.78 -43.50 9.11
CA SER A 2 21.74 -42.48 8.95
C SER A 2 22.33 -41.14 8.52
N ALA A 3 21.68 -40.46 7.59
CA ALA A 3 21.72 -39.02 7.41
C ALA A 3 20.34 -38.63 6.84
N SER A 4 19.37 -38.29 7.71
CA SER A 4 19.11 -36.91 8.11
C SER A 4 18.73 -36.02 6.91
N ASP A 5 17.59 -36.27 6.29
CA ASP A 5 16.84 -35.22 5.58
C ASP A 5 15.66 -34.82 6.46
N GLU A 6 15.96 -34.18 7.60
CA GLU A 6 14.98 -33.41 8.38
C GLU A 6 14.78 -32.05 7.70
N ARG A 7 14.11 -32.03 6.54
CA ARG A 7 13.53 -30.78 6.05
C ARG A 7 12.25 -30.53 6.83
N GLY A 8 12.37 -29.74 7.91
CA GLY A 8 11.21 -29.18 8.60
C GLY A 8 10.26 -28.47 7.63
N PRO A 9 8.98 -28.29 8.00
CA PRO A 9 7.97 -27.74 7.10
C PRO A 9 8.41 -26.37 6.58
N ARG A 10 8.48 -26.22 5.25
CA ARG A 10 8.83 -24.96 4.56
C ARG A 10 7.70 -23.91 4.63
N ASP A 11 6.78 -24.07 5.58
CA ASP A 11 5.46 -23.47 5.56
C ASP A 11 5.36 -22.16 6.37
N THR A 12 6.48 -21.64 6.89
CA THR A 12 6.54 -20.37 7.63
C THR A 12 7.08 -19.21 6.79
N ALA A 13 7.02 -19.31 5.46
CA ALA A 13 7.29 -18.17 4.60
C ALA A 13 6.01 -17.30 4.48
N PRO A 14 6.09 -15.97 4.65
CA PRO A 14 4.95 -15.10 4.39
C PRO A 14 4.53 -15.23 2.93
N ASP A 15 3.24 -15.48 2.68
CA ASP A 15 2.68 -15.59 1.33
C ASP A 15 2.70 -14.23 0.63
N PRO A 16 3.51 -14.04 -0.43
CA PRO A 16 3.61 -12.76 -1.14
C PRO A 16 2.27 -12.34 -1.79
N SER A 17 1.39 -13.31 -2.07
CA SER A 17 0.06 -13.06 -2.65
C SER A 17 -0.82 -12.23 -1.71
N LEU A 18 -0.58 -12.32 -0.39
CA LEU A 18 -1.32 -11.57 0.61
C LEU A 18 -1.14 -10.06 0.47
N LEU A 19 0.08 -9.59 0.20
CA LEU A 19 0.35 -8.16 0.00
C LEU A 19 -0.26 -7.63 -1.29
N VAL A 20 -0.26 -8.45 -2.35
CA VAL A 20 -0.92 -8.12 -3.61
C VAL A 20 -2.43 -8.03 -3.43
N GLU A 21 -3.03 -9.00 -2.73
CA GLU A 21 -4.45 -8.99 -2.38
C GLU A 21 -4.79 -7.77 -1.53
N LEU A 22 -4.00 -7.47 -0.50
CA LEU A 22 -4.17 -6.29 0.35
C LEU A 22 -4.13 -4.99 -0.45
N ALA A 23 -3.20 -4.88 -1.42
CA ALA A 23 -3.06 -3.71 -2.28
C ALA A 23 -4.26 -3.51 -3.21
N ARG A 24 -4.93 -4.60 -3.62
CA ARG A 24 -5.96 -4.56 -4.68
C ARG A 24 -7.38 -4.66 -4.14
N MET A 25 -7.58 -5.37 -3.04
CA MET A 25 -8.88 -5.63 -2.44
C MET A 25 -9.59 -4.32 -2.07
N ARG A 26 -10.89 -4.27 -2.35
CA ARG A 26 -11.78 -3.18 -1.95
C ARG A 26 -12.51 -3.55 -0.67
N MET A 27 -12.71 -2.57 0.18
CA MET A 27 -13.49 -2.69 1.40
C MET A 27 -14.94 -3.04 1.03
N PRO A 28 -15.51 -4.15 1.55
CA PRO A 28 -16.84 -4.60 1.13
C PRO A 28 -18.01 -3.90 1.84
N PHE A 29 -17.75 -3.19 2.95
CA PHE A 29 -18.81 -2.56 3.75
C PHE A 29 -18.31 -1.32 4.50
N GLY A 30 -19.24 -0.66 5.21
CA GLY A 30 -18.96 0.49 6.06
C GLY A 30 -18.77 1.79 5.27
N ARG A 31 -18.29 2.83 5.97
CA ARG A 31 -18.13 4.19 5.41
C ARG A 31 -17.19 4.25 4.19
N TYR A 32 -16.23 3.32 4.11
CA TYR A 32 -15.23 3.26 3.04
C TYR A 32 -15.49 2.13 2.04
N ALA A 33 -16.72 1.61 1.96
CA ALA A 33 -17.09 0.60 0.98
C ALA A 33 -16.68 1.00 -0.45
N GLY A 34 -16.14 0.06 -1.21
CA GLY A 34 -15.65 0.27 -2.57
C GLY A 34 -14.25 0.90 -2.68
N ARG A 35 -13.68 1.40 -1.57
CA ARG A 35 -12.30 1.91 -1.53
C ARG A 35 -11.31 0.78 -1.34
N ARG A 36 -10.11 0.85 -1.95
CA ARG A 36 -9.04 -0.13 -1.70
C ARG A 36 -8.61 -0.11 -0.23
N LEU A 37 -8.21 -1.26 0.31
CA LEU A 37 -7.77 -1.35 1.71
C LEU A 37 -6.59 -0.42 2.00
N VAL A 38 -5.63 -0.32 1.08
CA VAL A 38 -4.47 0.58 1.22
C VAL A 38 -4.80 2.07 1.30
N ASP A 39 -5.95 2.47 0.77
CA ASP A 39 -6.44 3.85 0.80
C ASP A 39 -7.31 4.16 2.02
N LEU A 40 -7.51 3.17 2.91
CA LEU A 40 -8.24 3.39 4.16
C LEU A 40 -7.44 4.34 5.07
N PRO A 41 -8.10 5.34 5.67
CA PRO A 41 -7.45 6.20 6.65
C PRO A 41 -6.95 5.40 7.84
N GLU A 42 -5.75 5.72 8.32
CA GLU A 42 -5.16 5.04 9.49
C GLU A 42 -6.09 5.03 10.72
N PRO A 43 -6.78 6.12 11.10
CA PRO A 43 -7.71 6.09 12.24
C PRO A 43 -8.81 5.04 12.10
N TYR A 44 -9.24 4.75 10.87
CA TYR A 44 -10.27 3.75 10.60
C TYR A 44 -9.75 2.32 10.81
N VAL A 45 -8.51 2.06 10.42
CA VAL A 45 -7.85 0.77 10.63
C VAL A 45 -7.51 0.57 12.12
N VAL A 46 -7.04 1.63 12.79
CA VAL A 46 -6.81 1.64 14.25
C VAL A 46 -8.11 1.36 15.02
N TRP A 47 -9.24 1.90 14.57
CA TRP A 47 -10.54 1.59 15.16
C TRP A 47 -10.86 0.09 15.08
N PHE A 48 -10.61 -0.57 13.94
CA PHE A 48 -10.74 -2.02 13.84
C PHE A 48 -9.77 -2.77 14.77
N ARG A 49 -8.54 -2.29 14.95
CA ARG A 49 -7.61 -2.89 15.93
C ARG A 49 -8.17 -2.86 17.36
N LYS A 50 -8.89 -1.80 17.73
CA LYS A 50 -9.52 -1.65 19.05
C LYS A 50 -10.80 -2.47 19.21
N GLN A 51 -11.64 -2.55 18.17
CA GLN A 51 -12.91 -3.29 18.21
C GLN A 51 -12.74 -4.79 17.92
N GLY A 52 -11.66 -5.17 17.26
CA GLY A 52 -11.44 -6.48 16.69
C GLY A 52 -11.62 -6.49 15.18
N PHE A 53 -10.75 -7.22 14.49
CA PHE A 53 -10.85 -7.41 13.05
C PHE A 53 -11.99 -8.39 12.70
N PRO A 54 -12.66 -8.21 11.54
CA PRO A 54 -13.61 -9.20 11.03
C PRO A 54 -12.95 -10.59 10.92
N ARG A 55 -13.73 -11.66 11.07
CA ARG A 55 -13.19 -13.02 10.85
C ARG A 55 -12.89 -13.27 9.37
N GLY A 56 -12.00 -14.22 9.11
CA GLY A 56 -11.63 -14.66 7.76
C GLY A 56 -10.59 -13.77 7.08
N ARG A 57 -10.51 -13.88 5.76
CA ARG A 57 -9.41 -13.28 4.97
C ARG A 57 -9.33 -11.76 5.11
N LEU A 58 -10.46 -11.06 5.12
CA LEU A 58 -10.51 -9.60 5.29
C LEU A 58 -9.86 -9.15 6.61
N GLY A 59 -10.08 -9.89 7.70
CA GLY A 59 -9.47 -9.56 8.99
C GLY A 59 -7.96 -9.67 8.98
N VAL A 60 -7.44 -10.72 8.34
CA VAL A 60 -6.00 -10.92 8.17
C VAL A 60 -5.39 -9.76 7.36
N LEU A 61 -6.05 -9.34 6.29
CA LEU A 61 -5.60 -8.21 5.46
C LEU A 61 -5.65 -6.88 6.23
N LEU A 62 -6.71 -6.62 7.00
CA LEU A 62 -6.82 -5.41 7.83
C LEU A 62 -5.80 -5.38 8.97
N ALA A 63 -5.51 -6.53 9.59
CA ALA A 63 -4.46 -6.66 10.58
C ALA A 63 -3.08 -6.40 9.97
N THR A 64 -2.81 -6.98 8.80
CA THR A 64 -1.56 -6.72 8.06
C THR A 64 -1.44 -5.25 7.67
N LEU A 65 -2.53 -4.64 7.20
CA LEU A 65 -2.57 -3.22 6.85
C LEU A 65 -2.29 -2.33 8.07
N TYR A 66 -2.82 -2.69 9.24
CA TYR A 66 -2.55 -1.99 10.49
C TYR A 66 -1.04 -1.97 10.80
N GLU A 67 -0.38 -3.14 10.77
CA GLU A 67 1.05 -3.24 11.05
C GLU A 67 1.88 -2.42 10.05
N ILE A 68 1.53 -2.45 8.76
CA ILE A 68 2.20 -1.67 7.73
C ILE A 68 2.07 -0.17 8.03
N LYS A 69 0.86 0.30 8.35
CA LYS A 69 0.59 1.72 8.63
C LYS A 69 1.26 2.20 9.92
N ALA A 70 1.19 1.40 10.98
CA ALA A 70 1.79 1.73 12.27
C ALA A 70 3.32 1.92 12.18
N ASN A 71 3.96 1.30 11.18
CA ASN A 71 5.40 1.42 10.92
C ASN A 71 5.75 2.36 9.76
N GLY A 72 4.78 3.01 9.11
CA GLY A 72 5.01 3.91 7.97
C GLY A 72 5.53 3.19 6.71
N LEU A 73 5.17 1.91 6.52
CA LEU A 73 5.64 1.06 5.42
C LEU A 73 4.70 1.05 4.20
N GLU A 74 3.78 2.00 4.07
CA GLU A 74 2.77 1.97 3.01
C GLU A 74 3.35 2.07 1.59
N ASP A 75 4.51 2.70 1.44
CA ASP A 75 5.18 2.82 0.15
C ASP A 75 5.56 1.44 -0.45
N LEU A 76 5.73 0.41 0.39
CA LEU A 76 5.95 -0.97 -0.07
C LEU A 76 4.76 -1.51 -0.89
N LEU A 77 3.57 -0.98 -0.67
CA LEU A 77 2.34 -1.42 -1.33
C LEU A 77 2.06 -0.68 -2.64
N ALA A 78 2.71 0.47 -2.86
CA ALA A 78 2.54 1.28 -4.06
C ALA A 78 2.82 0.53 -5.39
N PRO A 79 3.89 -0.30 -5.52
CA PRO A 79 4.13 -1.07 -6.73
C PRO A 79 3.22 -2.30 -6.87
N LEU A 80 2.49 -2.68 -5.82
CA LEU A 80 1.59 -3.84 -5.83
C LEU A 80 0.16 -3.50 -6.28
N ARG A 81 -0.15 -2.18 -6.35
CA ARG A 81 -1.39 -1.68 -6.91
C ARG A 81 -1.55 -2.10 -8.38
N GLU A 82 -2.78 -2.04 -8.87
CA GLU A 82 -3.03 -2.21 -10.31
C GLU A 82 -2.42 -1.03 -11.09
N PRO A 83 -1.83 -1.27 -12.28
CA PRO A 83 -1.29 -0.20 -13.12
C PRO A 83 -2.29 0.90 -13.50
N THR A 84 -3.59 0.58 -13.50
CA THR A 84 -4.68 1.53 -13.77
C THR A 84 -4.94 2.49 -12.60
N ASP A 85 -4.40 2.22 -11.41
CA ASP A 85 -4.59 3.07 -10.24
C ASP A 85 -3.73 4.35 -10.35
N PRO A 86 -4.30 5.57 -10.20
CA PRO A 86 -3.54 6.81 -10.29
C PRO A 86 -2.46 6.97 -9.20
N ARG A 87 -2.49 6.15 -8.13
CA ARG A 87 -1.49 6.10 -7.08
C ARG A 87 -0.48 4.94 -7.26
N TYR A 88 -0.55 4.20 -8.36
CA TYR A 88 0.45 3.19 -8.71
C TYR A 88 1.83 3.83 -8.87
N ARG A 89 2.83 3.26 -8.19
CA ARG A 89 4.23 3.68 -8.31
C ARG A 89 5.12 2.46 -8.39
N PRO A 90 5.61 2.09 -9.58
CA PRO A 90 6.47 0.92 -9.75
C PRO A 90 7.86 1.12 -9.12
N ASP A 91 8.35 2.37 -9.05
CA ASP A 91 9.68 2.71 -8.57
C ASP A 91 9.65 3.35 -7.17
N ILE A 92 9.94 2.56 -6.13
CA ILE A 92 10.12 3.07 -4.75
C ILE A 92 11.45 3.85 -4.61
N ARG A 93 12.41 3.64 -5.53
CA ARG A 93 13.76 4.23 -5.48
C ARG A 93 13.83 5.71 -5.90
N ARG A 94 12.74 6.32 -6.40
CA ARG A 94 12.73 7.74 -6.76
C ARG A 94 12.14 8.60 -5.64
N PRO A 95 12.93 9.50 -5.01
CA PRO A 95 12.40 10.42 -4.02
C PRO A 95 11.36 11.38 -4.64
N ARG A 96 10.34 11.71 -3.86
CA ARG A 96 9.17 12.54 -4.23
C ARG A 96 9.51 13.97 -4.68
N SER A 97 10.76 14.42 -4.60
CA SER A 97 11.15 15.82 -4.73
C SER A 97 11.41 16.32 -6.17
N GLU A 98 11.44 15.48 -7.20
CA GLU A 98 11.78 15.95 -8.56
C GLU A 98 10.59 16.29 -9.48
N SER A 99 9.35 15.94 -9.14
CA SER A 99 8.21 16.17 -10.04
C SER A 99 7.41 17.46 -9.80
N ALA A 100 7.80 18.32 -8.84
CA ALA A 100 7.08 19.55 -8.52
C ALA A 100 7.76 20.85 -8.99
N SER A 101 8.87 20.81 -9.74
CA SER A 101 9.64 22.01 -10.15
C SER A 101 9.82 22.20 -11.66
N ALA A 102 8.86 21.75 -12.49
CA ALA A 102 8.91 21.96 -13.95
C ALA A 102 7.78 22.84 -14.51
N ALA A 103 6.82 23.28 -13.70
CA ALA A 103 5.63 24.02 -14.18
C ALA A 103 5.65 25.54 -13.89
N SER A 104 6.81 26.15 -13.64
CA SER A 104 6.87 27.59 -13.28
C SER A 104 7.93 28.40 -14.03
N ARG A 105 8.33 27.98 -15.24
CA ARG A 105 9.18 28.77 -16.13
C ARG A 105 8.57 28.94 -17.52
N SER A 106 7.45 29.65 -17.61
CA SER A 106 7.12 30.40 -18.84
C SER A 106 5.99 31.40 -18.60
N ALA A 107 6.28 32.49 -17.89
CA ALA A 107 5.42 33.67 -17.83
C ALA A 107 6.25 34.93 -17.56
N ARG A 108 7.25 35.21 -18.40
CA ARG A 108 7.88 36.55 -18.44
C ARG A 108 8.66 36.80 -19.73
N SER A 109 7.92 37.13 -20.79
CA SER A 109 8.31 38.05 -21.87
C SER A 109 7.10 38.05 -22.81
N ARG A 110 6.40 39.15 -23.09
CA ARG A 110 6.89 40.44 -23.55
C ARG A 110 5.86 41.50 -23.14
N SER A 111 6.27 42.41 -22.25
CA SER A 111 5.73 43.76 -22.20
C SER A 111 6.94 44.66 -22.12
N ARG A 112 7.24 45.35 -23.23
CA ARG A 112 7.96 46.62 -23.32
C ARG A 112 8.23 46.99 -24.77
N ARG A 113 8.05 48.29 -25.03
CA ARG A 113 8.23 49.08 -26.25
C ARG A 113 7.17 48.95 -27.32
N SER A 114 6.73 50.02 -27.96
CA SER A 114 6.73 51.47 -27.67
C SER A 114 5.94 52.09 -28.82
#